data_AF-A0A087TSQ6-F1
#
_entry.id   AF-A0A087TSQ6-F1
#
_cell.length_a   1.000
_cell.length_b   1.000
_cell.length_c   1.000
_cell.angle_alpha   90.00
_cell.angle_beta   90.00
_cell.angle_gamma   90.00
#
_symmetry.space_group_name_H-M   'P 1'
#
loop_
_entity.id
_entity.type
_entity.pdbx_description
1 polymer ?
#
loop_
_entity_poly.entity_id
_entity_poly.type
_entity_poly.pdbx_seq_one_letter_code
_entity_poly.pdbx_strand_id
1 'polypeptide(L)'
;MLTRETNRYASQILELRPDISGKRKHEREWSPVTSNELQKFLGLVLLMGHIEKDSIRDYWSTDDLTDTPIFRKIMSRDRFLMILKFLHFENNKEKPDKIMNYDRLWKIRNVFDHLKTTYKQIYSPAEELAIDEIIVKFKGRVIFRQYIPKKRKQWGIKLYKIADKEGYTYDMEVYLGKDKAKDPNFSASYNVVKEMSGTIRDKGHKLFMDNFFSSPELFVYLLNENKINSCGTIRPNRKHFPKDVSRGKLNRGETTVRFTNGMTALRWKDKRDVFMLSNMHNPMVIADDQTKPDIITCYNKNMGYVDLSDRMANSYTFGRRTLKWTKKLFFHLLDLTVLNAYILSKISNIEKNHKVFRMNLIRELIHYSDLQAPTLSPSSRKKQCKYLCSHFPFDTKKRRRCAVCSAKGLQRRSTVI
;
A
#
# COMPACT_ATOMS: atom_id res chain seq x y z
N MET A 1 11.08 4.72 21.72
CA MET A 1 10.51 3.36 21.87
C MET A 1 11.36 2.28 21.19
N LEU A 2 11.51 2.27 19.86
CA LEU A 2 12.20 1.19 19.12
C LEU A 2 13.61 0.85 19.64
N THR A 3 14.43 1.87 19.92
CA THR A 3 15.78 1.71 20.49
C THR A 3 15.74 0.97 21.83
N ARG A 4 14.86 1.41 22.73
CA ARG A 4 14.68 0.82 24.06
C ARG A 4 14.27 -0.66 23.97
N GLU A 5 13.25 -0.97 23.17
CA GLU A 5 12.74 -2.34 23.07
C GLU A 5 13.70 -3.27 22.32
N THR A 6 14.47 -2.75 21.36
CA THR A 6 15.52 -3.51 20.67
C THR A 6 16.66 -3.89 21.63
N ASN A 7 17.14 -2.94 22.44
CA ASN A 7 18.16 -3.18 23.45
C ASN A 7 17.67 -4.15 24.53
N ARG A 8 16.46 -3.92 25.05
CA ARG A 8 15.81 -4.80 26.02
C ARG A 8 15.68 -6.23 25.49
N TYR A 9 15.25 -6.39 24.24
CA TYR A 9 15.09 -7.71 23.65
C TYR A 9 16.42 -8.44 23.48
N ALA A 10 17.48 -7.73 23.10
CA ALA A 10 18.82 -8.31 23.03
C ALA A 10 19.27 -8.83 24.39
N SER A 11 19.17 -8.02 25.45
CA SER A 11 19.49 -8.45 26.83
C SER A 11 18.68 -9.69 27.24
N GLN A 12 17.35 -9.67 27.06
CA GLN A 12 16.48 -10.81 27.40
C GLN A 12 16.87 -12.10 26.69
N ILE A 13 17.27 -12.04 25.41
CA ILE A 13 17.65 -13.24 24.65
C ILE A 13 19.03 -13.74 25.06
N LEU A 14 19.99 -12.83 25.31
CA LEU A 14 21.34 -13.20 25.73
C LEU A 14 21.33 -13.82 27.14
N GLU A 15 20.49 -13.32 28.04
CA GLU A 15 20.25 -13.92 29.36
C GLU A 15 19.65 -15.34 29.27
N LEU A 16 18.65 -15.54 28.41
CA LEU A 16 17.98 -16.84 28.24
C LEU A 16 18.82 -17.89 27.50
N ARG A 17 19.84 -17.44 26.77
CA ARG A 17 20.66 -18.28 25.89
C ARG A 17 22.14 -17.89 26.02
N PRO A 18 22.77 -18.17 27.17
CA PRO A 18 24.20 -17.91 27.36
C PRO A 18 25.09 -18.75 26.42
N ASP A 19 24.54 -19.82 25.81
CA ASP A 19 25.18 -20.59 24.74
C ASP A 19 25.35 -19.78 23.44
N ILE A 20 24.50 -18.77 23.21
CA ILE A 20 24.55 -17.88 22.04
C ILE A 20 25.55 -16.73 22.27
N SER A 21 25.85 -16.37 23.53
CA SER A 21 26.76 -15.26 23.83
C SER A 21 28.25 -15.63 23.79
N GLY A 22 28.62 -16.92 23.74
CA GLY A 22 30.00 -17.33 24.08
C GLY A 22 30.72 -18.39 23.23
N LYS A 23 30.24 -18.87 22.07
CA LYS A 23 30.88 -20.04 21.41
C LYS A 23 31.27 -19.93 19.94
N ARG A 24 31.16 -18.75 19.31
CA ARG A 24 31.75 -18.53 17.98
C ARG A 24 32.82 -17.45 18.10
N LYS A 25 34.09 -17.82 17.90
CA LYS A 25 35.29 -16.97 17.92
C LYS A 25 35.19 -15.67 17.08
N HIS A 26 34.15 -15.53 16.25
CA HIS A 26 33.94 -14.44 15.30
C HIS A 26 32.57 -13.72 15.44
N GLU A 27 31.69 -14.08 16.38
CA GLU A 27 30.45 -13.30 16.60
C GLU A 27 30.76 -12.12 17.53
N ARG A 28 30.57 -10.89 17.04
CA ARG A 28 30.77 -9.66 17.84
C ARG A 28 29.76 -9.62 18.98
N GLU A 29 30.24 -9.21 20.15
CA GLU A 29 29.41 -8.99 21.33
C GLU A 29 28.34 -7.91 21.07
N TRP A 30 27.16 -8.07 21.67
CA TRP A 30 26.07 -7.11 21.54
C TRP A 30 26.43 -5.80 22.26
N SER A 31 26.51 -4.72 21.50
CA SER A 31 26.50 -3.36 22.05
C SER A 31 25.11 -2.74 21.93
N PRO A 32 24.61 -1.99 22.95
CA PRO A 32 23.35 -1.28 22.86
C PRO A 32 23.29 -0.37 21.63
N VAL A 33 22.16 -0.40 20.93
CA VAL A 33 21.85 0.46 19.78
C VAL A 33 21.47 1.84 20.28
N THR A 34 21.98 2.87 19.62
CA THR A 34 21.58 4.27 19.86
C THR A 34 20.44 4.71 18.92
N SER A 35 19.79 5.83 19.21
CA SER A 35 18.79 6.40 18.30
C SER A 35 19.38 6.72 16.91
N ASN A 36 20.58 7.30 16.89
CA ASN A 36 21.31 7.63 15.66
C ASN A 36 21.65 6.38 14.83
N GLU A 37 22.18 5.32 15.46
CA GLU A 37 22.43 4.06 14.76
C GLU A 37 21.16 3.44 14.19
N LEU A 38 20.04 3.53 14.91
CA LEU A 38 18.76 3.01 14.43
C LEU A 38 18.22 3.83 13.24
N GLN A 39 18.38 5.15 13.23
CA GLN A 39 18.05 5.99 12.07
C GLN A 39 18.88 5.57 10.85
N LYS A 40 20.19 5.41 11.00
CA LYS A 40 21.08 4.92 9.94
C LYS A 40 20.64 3.54 9.42
N PHE A 41 20.30 2.63 10.34
CA PHE A 41 19.76 1.31 9.99
C PHE A 41 18.49 1.41 9.15
N LEU A 42 17.52 2.26 9.55
CA LEU A 42 16.28 2.47 8.81
C LEU A 42 16.52 3.12 7.45
N GLY A 43 17.44 4.09 7.36
CA GLY A 43 17.86 4.69 6.09
C GLY A 43 18.45 3.67 5.12
N LEU A 44 19.30 2.76 5.62
CA LEU A 44 19.80 1.64 4.82
C LEU A 44 18.67 0.67 4.40
N VAL A 45 17.72 0.35 5.29
CA VAL A 45 16.55 -0.48 4.94
C VAL A 45 15.73 0.14 3.81
N LEU A 46 15.49 1.45 3.86
CA LEU A 46 14.79 2.18 2.79
C LEU A 46 15.59 2.19 1.49
N LEU A 47 16.92 2.36 1.57
CA LEU A 47 17.81 2.29 0.41
C LEU A 47 17.82 0.90 -0.24
N MET A 48 17.69 -0.17 0.53
CA MET A 48 17.53 -1.53 0.01
C MET A 48 16.24 -1.72 -0.81
N GLY A 49 15.25 -0.84 -0.67
CA GLY A 49 14.07 -0.79 -1.54
C GLY A 49 14.30 -0.08 -2.88
N HIS A 50 15.39 0.66 -3.02
CA HIS A 50 15.84 1.26 -4.29
C HIS A 50 16.92 0.42 -4.98
N ILE A 51 17.74 -0.26 -4.19
CA ILE A 51 18.83 -1.12 -4.66
C ILE A 51 18.49 -2.54 -4.21
N GLU A 52 17.93 -3.35 -5.10
CA GLU A 52 17.64 -4.75 -4.80
C GLU A 52 18.85 -5.63 -5.14
N LYS A 53 19.27 -6.45 -4.18
CA LYS A 53 20.31 -7.47 -4.35
C LYS A 53 19.78 -8.85 -3.99
N ASP A 54 20.41 -9.92 -4.47
CA ASP A 54 19.92 -11.27 -4.23
C ASP A 54 19.92 -11.64 -2.74
N SER A 55 21.04 -11.41 -2.07
CA SER A 55 21.23 -11.67 -0.65
C SER A 55 21.39 -10.37 0.15
N ILE A 56 21.08 -10.43 1.45
CA ILE A 56 21.30 -9.31 2.36
C ILE A 56 22.79 -9.04 2.59
N ARG A 57 23.65 -10.03 2.39
CA ARG A 57 25.10 -9.88 2.59
C ARG A 57 25.75 -9.16 1.41
N ASP A 58 25.16 -9.25 0.22
CA ASP A 58 25.70 -8.70 -1.03
C ASP A 58 25.72 -7.17 -1.02
N TYR A 59 24.94 -6.52 -0.15
CA TYR A 59 25.01 -5.07 0.06
C TYR A 59 26.38 -4.61 0.57
N TRP A 60 27.12 -5.51 1.21
CA TRP A 60 28.48 -5.27 1.69
C TRP A 60 29.55 -5.94 0.83
N SER A 61 29.18 -6.43 -0.36
CA SER A 61 30.16 -6.94 -1.34
C SER A 61 31.14 -5.84 -1.74
N THR A 62 32.39 -6.22 -1.96
CA THR A 62 33.45 -5.39 -2.54
C THR A 62 33.81 -5.84 -3.95
N ASP A 63 33.03 -6.76 -4.53
CA ASP A 63 33.13 -7.14 -5.92
C ASP A 63 32.75 -5.97 -6.83
N ASP A 64 33.61 -5.62 -7.77
CA ASP A 64 33.49 -4.40 -8.60
C ASP A 64 32.19 -4.35 -9.42
N LEU A 65 31.65 -5.50 -9.83
CA LEU A 65 30.41 -5.55 -10.62
C LEU A 65 29.17 -5.21 -9.80
N THR A 66 29.22 -5.48 -8.50
CA THR A 66 28.08 -5.34 -7.60
C THR A 66 28.32 -4.31 -6.51
N ASP A 67 29.47 -3.63 -6.48
CA ASP A 67 29.84 -2.78 -5.36
C ASP A 67 28.81 -1.67 -5.10
N THR A 68 28.40 -1.55 -3.83
CA THR A 68 27.54 -0.47 -3.33
C THR A 68 28.14 0.11 -2.04
N PRO A 69 29.16 0.99 -2.14
CA PRO A 69 29.98 1.41 -1.00
C PRO A 69 29.23 2.01 0.17
N ILE A 70 28.11 2.67 -0.11
CA ILE A 70 27.33 3.39 0.90
C ILE A 70 26.90 2.49 2.06
N PHE A 71 26.57 1.22 1.83
CA PHE A 71 26.15 0.31 2.91
C PHE A 71 27.29 0.07 3.91
N ARG A 72 28.51 -0.24 3.44
CA ARG A 72 29.67 -0.47 4.32
C ARG A 72 30.21 0.81 4.96
N LYS A 73 30.08 1.96 4.28
CA LYS A 73 30.46 3.27 4.82
C LYS A 73 29.59 3.68 6.01
N ILE A 74 28.29 3.39 5.95
CA ILE A 74 27.33 3.80 6.98
C ILE A 74 27.29 2.83 8.16
N MET A 75 27.32 1.52 7.90
CA MET A 75 27.22 0.52 8.96
C MET A 75 27.89 -0.78 8.53
N SER A 76 28.64 -1.43 9.41
CA SER A 76 29.19 -2.76 9.09
C SER A 76 28.08 -3.79 8.88
N ARG A 77 28.32 -4.78 8.02
CA ARG A 77 27.39 -5.89 7.74
C ARG A 77 26.91 -6.55 9.03
N ASP A 78 27.83 -6.88 9.92
CA ASP A 78 27.53 -7.64 11.12
C ASP A 78 26.72 -6.81 12.11
N ARG A 79 27.00 -5.49 12.23
CA ARG A 79 26.16 -4.57 13.02
C ARG A 79 24.75 -4.48 12.46
N PHE A 80 24.59 -4.33 11.14
CA PHE A 80 23.27 -4.28 10.51
C PHE A 80 22.48 -5.58 10.74
N LEU A 81 23.11 -6.74 10.54
CA LEU A 81 22.48 -8.04 10.77
C LEU A 81 22.12 -8.25 12.24
N MET A 82 22.95 -7.73 13.16
CA MET A 82 22.71 -7.80 14.59
C MET A 82 21.52 -6.92 15.02
N ILE A 83 21.45 -5.67 14.54
CA ILE A 83 20.27 -4.81 14.73
C ILE A 83 19.03 -5.48 14.13
N LEU A 84 19.12 -5.97 12.90
CA LEU A 84 18.02 -6.68 12.25
C LEU A 84 17.59 -7.91 13.04
N LYS A 85 18.51 -8.67 13.66
CA LYS A 85 18.22 -9.86 14.50
C LYS A 85 17.42 -9.48 15.74
N PHE A 86 17.84 -8.43 16.44
CA PHE A 86 17.26 -8.00 17.72
C PHE A 86 16.17 -6.92 17.61
N LEU A 87 15.88 -6.40 16.42
CA LEU A 87 14.78 -5.45 16.20
C LEU A 87 13.47 -5.99 16.80
N HIS A 88 12.91 -5.24 17.74
CA HIS A 88 11.77 -5.63 18.56
C HIS A 88 10.98 -4.39 19.00
N PHE A 89 9.72 -4.58 19.40
CA PHE A 89 8.75 -3.48 19.52
C PHE A 89 7.97 -3.46 20.85
N GLU A 90 8.22 -4.42 21.75
CA GLU A 90 7.49 -4.53 23.02
C GLU A 90 8.29 -5.27 24.11
N ASN A 91 8.00 -5.04 25.38
CA ASN A 91 8.56 -5.82 26.48
C ASN A 91 8.00 -7.26 26.52
N ASN A 92 8.83 -8.30 26.36
CA ASN A 92 8.33 -9.67 26.50
C ASN A 92 7.87 -10.03 27.92
N LYS A 93 8.27 -9.27 28.94
CA LYS A 93 7.80 -9.44 30.32
C LYS A 93 6.37 -8.91 30.52
N GLU A 94 5.88 -8.05 29.64
CA GLU A 94 4.52 -7.47 29.67
C GLU A 94 3.57 -8.21 28.72
N LYS A 95 3.79 -9.52 28.56
CA LYS A 95 2.94 -10.34 27.70
C LYS A 95 1.50 -10.36 28.26
N PRO A 96 0.47 -10.08 27.44
CA PRO A 96 -0.92 -10.14 27.90
C PRO A 96 -1.30 -11.55 28.34
N ASP A 97 -2.19 -11.62 29.33
CA ASP A 97 -2.81 -12.88 29.75
C ASP A 97 -3.58 -13.50 28.58
N LYS A 98 -3.41 -14.82 28.39
CA LYS A 98 -4.12 -15.56 27.34
C LYS A 98 -5.60 -15.77 27.64
N ILE A 99 -5.99 -15.74 28.92
CA ILE A 99 -7.33 -16.06 29.38
C ILE A 99 -8.26 -14.83 29.26
N MET A 100 -7.75 -13.64 29.60
CA MET A 100 -8.51 -12.39 29.52
C MET A 100 -8.06 -11.55 28.31
N ASN A 101 -8.92 -11.41 27.29
CA ASN A 101 -8.77 -10.48 26.18
C ASN A 101 -7.37 -10.42 25.54
N TYR A 102 -6.83 -11.59 25.18
CA TYR A 102 -5.50 -11.70 24.56
C TYR A 102 -5.42 -10.98 23.21
N ASP A 103 -4.79 -9.80 23.20
CA ASP A 103 -4.47 -9.09 21.97
C ASP A 103 -3.41 -9.86 21.18
N ARG A 104 -3.78 -10.39 20.01
CA ARG A 104 -2.84 -11.14 19.15
C ARG A 104 -1.78 -10.23 18.50
N LEU A 105 -1.99 -8.91 18.46
CA LEU A 105 -1.07 -7.92 17.89
C LEU A 105 -0.08 -7.35 18.91
N TRP A 106 -0.22 -7.67 20.20
CA TRP A 106 0.50 -7.02 21.32
C TRP A 106 1.99 -6.73 21.06
N LYS A 107 2.71 -7.67 20.42
CA LYS A 107 4.14 -7.54 20.10
C LYS A 107 4.52 -6.35 19.19
N ILE A 108 3.56 -5.68 18.58
CA ILE A 108 3.76 -4.48 17.75
C ILE A 108 2.64 -3.45 17.96
N ARG A 109 1.73 -3.68 18.91
CA ARG A 109 0.52 -2.87 19.14
C ARG A 109 0.88 -1.39 19.33
N ASN A 110 1.87 -1.09 20.18
CA ASN A 110 2.30 0.30 20.43
C ASN A 110 2.77 1.02 19.16
N VAL A 111 3.52 0.35 18.28
CA VAL A 111 3.94 0.95 17.00
C VAL A 111 2.72 1.17 16.09
N PHE A 112 1.86 0.15 16.01
CA PHE A 112 0.69 0.19 15.13
C PHE A 112 -0.28 1.31 15.54
N ASP A 113 -0.63 1.40 16.82
CA ASP A 113 -1.56 2.38 17.35
C ASP A 113 -0.99 3.80 17.29
N HIS A 114 0.32 3.96 17.51
CA HIS A 114 0.99 5.25 17.34
C HIS A 114 0.86 5.73 15.89
N LEU A 115 1.23 4.91 14.91
CA LEU A 115 1.12 5.29 13.49
C LEU A 115 -0.34 5.52 13.07
N LYS A 116 -1.25 4.63 13.48
CA LYS A 116 -2.69 4.77 13.23
C LYS A 116 -3.23 6.10 13.76
N THR A 117 -2.83 6.49 14.97
CA THR A 117 -3.23 7.76 15.59
C THR A 117 -2.63 8.95 14.85
N THR A 118 -1.33 8.91 14.58
CA THR A 118 -0.62 9.97 13.86
C THR A 118 -1.21 10.22 12.47
N TYR A 119 -1.50 9.17 11.70
CA TYR A 119 -2.06 9.32 10.35
C TYR A 119 -3.38 10.09 10.32
N LYS A 120 -4.22 9.92 11.36
CA LYS A 120 -5.50 10.63 11.50
C LYS A 120 -5.34 12.07 11.98
N GLN A 121 -4.31 12.35 12.77
CA GLN A 121 -4.08 13.68 13.35
C GLN A 121 -3.46 14.67 12.36
N ILE A 122 -2.59 14.19 11.47
CA ILE A 122 -1.79 15.06 10.59
C ILE A 122 -2.45 15.37 9.24
N TYR A 123 -3.59 14.76 8.94
CA TYR A 123 -4.23 14.87 7.64
C TYR A 123 -5.74 14.87 7.75
N SER A 124 -6.36 15.86 7.10
CA SER A 124 -7.81 15.91 6.87
C SER A 124 -8.10 15.32 5.48
N PRO A 125 -8.74 14.15 5.40
CA PRO A 125 -8.89 13.48 4.13
C PRO A 125 -9.99 14.11 3.26
N ALA A 126 -9.97 13.81 1.96
CA ALA A 126 -10.97 14.29 1.01
C ALA A 126 -12.39 13.80 1.38
N GLU A 127 -13.41 14.39 0.74
CA GLU A 127 -14.81 13.99 0.93
C GLU A 127 -14.99 12.49 0.59
N GLU A 128 -14.45 12.03 -0.53
CA GLU A 128 -14.54 10.63 -0.96
C GLU A 128 -13.43 9.75 -0.40
N LEU A 129 -13.85 8.70 0.32
CA LEU A 129 -12.98 7.70 0.94
C LEU A 129 -13.38 6.31 0.48
N ALA A 130 -12.41 5.41 0.34
CA ALA A 130 -12.67 3.99 0.10
C ALA A 130 -12.18 3.14 1.27
N ILE A 131 -12.97 2.12 1.63
CA ILE A 131 -12.56 1.06 2.55
C ILE A 131 -12.39 -0.25 1.79
N ASP A 132 -11.21 -0.85 1.95
CA ASP A 132 -10.91 -2.16 1.38
C ASP A 132 -9.81 -2.87 2.19
N GLU A 133 -9.45 -4.06 1.76
CA GLU A 133 -8.42 -4.90 2.33
C GLU A 133 -7.10 -4.91 1.54
N ILE A 134 -6.01 -5.02 2.26
CA ILE A 134 -4.67 -5.28 1.71
C ILE A 134 -4.05 -6.51 2.36
N ILE A 135 -3.02 -7.08 1.71
CA ILE A 135 -2.28 -8.24 2.22
C ILE A 135 -0.79 -7.94 2.28
N VAL A 136 -0.25 -7.98 3.50
CA VAL A 136 1.20 -7.97 3.74
C VAL A 136 1.73 -9.38 3.55
N LYS A 137 2.43 -9.63 2.44
CA LYS A 137 2.95 -10.95 2.06
C LYS A 137 3.79 -11.57 3.18
N PHE A 138 3.30 -12.68 3.73
CA PHE A 138 3.98 -13.41 4.80
C PHE A 138 3.56 -14.88 4.81
N LYS A 139 4.55 -15.78 4.72
CA LYS A 139 4.35 -17.24 4.73
C LYS A 139 4.80 -17.91 6.04
N GLY A 140 5.35 -17.15 7.00
CA GLY A 140 5.76 -17.70 8.29
C GLY A 140 4.56 -18.07 9.18
N ARG A 141 4.86 -18.58 10.38
CA ARG A 141 3.84 -18.99 11.36
C ARG A 141 3.31 -17.76 12.12
N VAL A 142 2.01 -17.49 11.96
CA VAL A 142 1.24 -16.53 12.76
C VAL A 142 -0.23 -16.95 12.70
N ILE A 143 -0.93 -16.89 13.84
CA ILE A 143 -2.28 -17.46 13.99
C ILE A 143 -3.33 -16.80 13.09
N PHE A 144 -3.14 -15.52 12.76
CA PHE A 144 -4.07 -14.72 11.96
C PHE A 144 -3.63 -14.56 10.49
N ARG A 145 -2.71 -15.39 10.02
CA ARG A 145 -2.34 -15.42 8.59
C ARG A 145 -3.57 -15.79 7.75
N GLN A 146 -3.78 -15.08 6.66
CA GLN A 146 -4.86 -15.31 5.71
C GLN A 146 -4.35 -15.87 4.38
N TYR A 147 -5.21 -16.66 3.74
CA TYR A 147 -5.07 -17.09 2.36
C TYR A 147 -6.19 -16.47 1.52
N ILE A 148 -5.83 -15.63 0.54
CA ILE A 148 -6.77 -14.96 -0.36
C ILE A 148 -6.41 -15.33 -1.79
N PRO A 149 -7.00 -16.41 -2.35
CA PRO A 149 -6.59 -17.00 -3.63
C PRO A 149 -6.57 -16.01 -4.80
N LYS A 150 -7.52 -15.06 -4.80
CA LYS A 150 -7.73 -14.09 -5.89
C LYS A 150 -6.74 -12.93 -5.89
N LYS A 151 -5.97 -12.70 -4.81
CA LYS A 151 -4.98 -11.61 -4.74
C LYS A 151 -3.60 -12.13 -5.18
N ARG A 152 -2.79 -11.30 -5.85
CA ARG A 152 -1.43 -11.65 -6.29
C ARG A 152 -0.56 -12.18 -5.13
N LYS A 153 -0.68 -11.55 -3.95
CA LYS A 153 -0.05 -11.98 -2.70
C LYS A 153 -1.02 -12.89 -1.94
N GLN A 154 -1.08 -14.16 -2.29
CA GLN A 154 -2.12 -15.05 -1.76
C GLN A 154 -2.00 -15.33 -0.25
N TRP A 155 -0.78 -15.32 0.32
CA TRP A 155 -0.54 -15.61 1.74
C TRP A 155 0.03 -14.40 2.47
N GLY A 156 -0.60 -13.99 3.57
CA GLY A 156 -0.09 -12.86 4.36
C GLY A 156 -0.92 -12.47 5.56
N ILE A 157 -0.59 -11.32 6.12
CA ILE A 157 -1.36 -10.65 7.17
C ILE A 157 -2.35 -9.72 6.47
N LYS A 158 -3.66 -9.91 6.70
CA LYS A 158 -4.72 -9.09 6.13
C LYS A 158 -4.88 -7.83 6.98
N LEU A 159 -4.94 -6.66 6.33
CA LEU A 159 -5.31 -5.39 6.95
C LEU A 159 -6.54 -4.83 6.26
N TYR A 160 -7.38 -4.14 7.00
CA TYR A 160 -8.41 -3.25 6.48
C TYR A 160 -7.89 -1.82 6.50
N LYS A 161 -8.29 -1.01 5.53
CA LYS A 161 -7.74 0.33 5.31
C LYS A 161 -8.79 1.27 4.75
N ILE A 162 -8.82 2.49 5.30
CA ILE A 162 -9.51 3.65 4.71
C ILE A 162 -8.46 4.50 3.99
N ALA A 163 -8.71 4.83 2.73
CA ALA A 163 -7.85 5.70 1.93
C ALA A 163 -8.65 6.69 1.08
N ASP A 164 -8.00 7.79 0.71
CA ASP A 164 -8.59 8.84 -0.13
C ASP A 164 -8.00 8.89 -1.55
N LYS A 165 -8.42 9.87 -2.35
CA LYS A 165 -8.02 10.03 -3.75
C LYS A 165 -6.52 10.16 -4.00
N GLU A 166 -5.76 10.68 -3.04
CA GLU A 166 -4.30 10.79 -3.16
C GLU A 166 -3.61 9.45 -2.84
N GLY A 167 -4.38 8.46 -2.36
CA GLY A 167 -3.89 7.20 -1.83
C GLY A 167 -3.34 7.35 -0.41
N TYR A 168 -3.74 8.37 0.35
CA TYR A 168 -3.31 8.53 1.73
C TYR A 168 -4.00 7.48 2.61
N THR A 169 -3.23 6.82 3.49
CA THR A 169 -3.81 5.89 4.48
C THR A 169 -4.33 6.69 5.66
N TYR A 170 -5.66 6.89 5.75
CA TYR A 170 -6.24 7.65 6.85
C TYR A 170 -6.40 6.79 8.11
N ASP A 171 -6.98 5.60 7.98
CA ASP A 171 -7.11 4.65 9.10
C ASP A 171 -6.85 3.21 8.63
N MET A 172 -6.48 2.33 9.57
CA MET A 172 -6.21 0.93 9.28
C MET A 172 -6.41 0.03 10.51
N GLU A 173 -6.75 -1.23 10.27
CA GLU A 173 -6.89 -2.25 11.30
C GLU A 173 -6.31 -3.60 10.82
N VAL A 174 -5.67 -4.34 11.71
CA VAL A 174 -5.17 -5.69 11.38
C VAL A 174 -6.28 -6.71 11.61
N TYR A 175 -6.53 -7.58 10.64
CA TYR A 175 -7.39 -8.73 10.86
C TYR A 175 -6.66 -9.77 11.73
N LEU A 176 -7.13 -9.99 12.96
CA LEU A 176 -6.50 -10.92 13.91
C LEU A 176 -7.19 -12.30 13.96
N GLY A 177 -8.02 -12.63 12.96
CA GLY A 177 -8.70 -13.92 12.84
C GLY A 177 -10.18 -13.83 13.21
N LYS A 178 -10.74 -14.95 13.68
CA LYS A 178 -12.06 -14.98 14.34
C LYS A 178 -11.96 -14.27 15.69
N ASP A 179 -11.62 -12.99 15.69
CA ASP A 179 -11.97 -12.14 16.83
C ASP A 179 -13.47 -12.29 16.98
N LYS A 180 -13.88 -12.68 18.19
CA LYS A 180 -15.30 -12.74 18.55
C LYS A 180 -15.86 -11.40 18.10
N ALA A 181 -16.76 -11.43 17.13
CA ALA A 181 -17.43 -10.25 16.63
C ALA A 181 -17.81 -9.42 17.87
N LYS A 182 -17.30 -8.19 17.97
CA LYS A 182 -17.53 -7.33 19.16
C LYS A 182 -19.02 -7.27 19.47
N ASP A 183 -19.83 -7.34 18.43
CA ASP A 183 -21.25 -7.67 18.48
C ASP A 183 -21.54 -8.97 17.67
N PRO A 184 -21.98 -10.06 18.33
CA PRO A 184 -22.27 -11.34 17.67
C PRO A 184 -23.50 -11.27 16.76
N ASN A 185 -24.33 -10.24 16.86
CA ASN A 185 -25.52 -10.07 16.02
C ASN A 185 -25.16 -9.66 14.58
N PHE A 186 -23.97 -9.09 14.38
CA PHE A 186 -23.54 -8.58 13.08
C PHE A 186 -22.41 -9.40 12.46
N SER A 187 -22.35 -9.39 11.13
CA SER A 187 -21.27 -10.06 10.40
C SER A 187 -19.89 -9.43 10.70
N ALA A 188 -18.82 -10.21 10.54
CA ALA A 188 -17.46 -9.70 10.76
C ALA A 188 -17.13 -8.49 9.87
N SER A 189 -17.58 -8.46 8.61
CA SER A 189 -17.33 -7.33 7.72
C SER A 189 -18.13 -6.09 8.12
N TYR A 190 -19.37 -6.25 8.60
CA TYR A 190 -20.14 -5.16 9.20
C TYR A 190 -19.41 -4.52 10.37
N ASN A 191 -18.94 -5.33 11.32
CA ASN A 191 -18.27 -4.85 12.53
C ASN A 191 -16.97 -4.08 12.21
N VAL A 192 -16.22 -4.53 11.20
CA VAL A 192 -15.03 -3.82 10.72
C VAL A 192 -15.39 -2.42 10.22
N VAL A 193 -16.39 -2.28 9.34
CA VAL A 193 -16.78 -0.96 8.81
C VAL A 193 -17.38 -0.10 9.90
N LYS A 194 -18.23 -0.65 10.77
CA LYS A 194 -18.80 0.05 11.93
C LYS A 194 -17.72 0.67 12.81
N GLU A 195 -16.67 -0.10 13.15
CA GLU A 195 -15.57 0.39 13.96
C GLU A 195 -14.74 1.46 13.25
N MET A 196 -14.27 1.18 12.03
CA MET A 196 -13.39 2.09 11.30
C MET A 196 -14.10 3.39 10.89
N SER A 197 -15.39 3.31 10.52
CA SER A 197 -16.19 4.49 10.14
C SER A 197 -16.41 5.47 11.31
N GLY A 198 -16.25 5.03 12.56
CA GLY A 198 -16.28 5.93 13.72
C GLY A 198 -15.24 7.06 13.64
N THR A 199 -14.13 6.87 12.91
CA THR A 199 -13.09 7.90 12.73
C THR A 199 -13.46 9.02 11.75
N ILE A 200 -14.49 8.79 10.93
CA ILE A 200 -14.98 9.70 9.88
C ILE A 200 -16.46 10.08 10.07
N ARG A 201 -17.04 9.71 11.22
CA ARG A 201 -18.41 10.03 11.62
C ARG A 201 -18.63 11.54 11.71
N ASP A 202 -19.82 11.98 11.28
CA ASP A 202 -20.32 13.36 11.40
C ASP A 202 -19.43 14.43 10.71
N LYS A 203 -18.65 14.03 9.70
CA LYS A 203 -17.71 14.89 8.96
C LYS A 203 -18.10 15.16 7.50
N GLY A 204 -19.24 14.63 7.05
CA GLY A 204 -19.72 14.81 5.67
C GLY A 204 -19.00 13.94 4.63
N HIS A 205 -18.25 12.90 5.05
CA HIS A 205 -17.57 12.00 4.11
C HIS A 205 -18.52 11.07 3.36
N LYS A 206 -18.07 10.64 2.18
CA LYS A 206 -18.64 9.57 1.35
C LYS A 206 -17.73 8.35 1.44
N LEU A 207 -18.28 7.19 1.80
CA LEU A 207 -17.55 5.93 1.96
C LEU A 207 -17.90 4.92 0.84
N PHE A 208 -16.89 4.56 0.07
CA PHE A 208 -17.00 3.58 -1.01
C PHE A 208 -16.46 2.22 -0.55
N MET A 209 -17.17 1.14 -0.87
CA MET A 209 -16.77 -0.21 -0.44
C MET A 209 -17.20 -1.31 -1.41
N ASP A 210 -16.54 -2.47 -1.34
CA ASP A 210 -16.86 -3.60 -2.19
C ASP A 210 -18.06 -4.42 -1.64
N ASN A 211 -18.35 -5.56 -2.31
CA ASN A 211 -19.43 -6.46 -1.92
C ASN A 211 -19.12 -7.35 -0.70
N PHE A 212 -17.87 -7.39 -0.22
CA PHE A 212 -17.53 -8.07 1.03
C PHE A 212 -18.06 -7.28 2.23
N PHE A 213 -18.00 -5.96 2.17
CA PHE A 213 -18.50 -5.07 3.22
C PHE A 213 -19.98 -4.70 3.08
N SER A 214 -20.45 -4.44 1.86
CA SER A 214 -21.78 -3.85 1.63
C SER A 214 -22.95 -4.72 2.15
N SER A 215 -23.84 -4.10 2.93
CA SER A 215 -25.15 -4.63 3.29
C SER A 215 -26.17 -3.50 3.50
N PRO A 216 -27.49 -3.76 3.31
CA PRO A 216 -28.51 -2.74 3.54
C PRO A 216 -28.49 -2.20 4.97
N GLU A 217 -28.41 -3.10 5.95
CA GLU A 217 -28.34 -2.77 7.38
C GLU A 217 -27.12 -1.88 7.71
N LEU A 218 -25.96 -2.14 7.10
CA LEU A 218 -24.77 -1.29 7.28
C LEU A 218 -24.98 0.11 6.71
N PHE A 219 -25.61 0.23 5.54
CA PHE A 219 -25.80 1.52 4.89
C PHE A 219 -26.80 2.40 5.64
N VAL A 220 -27.84 1.78 6.24
CA VAL A 220 -28.75 2.47 7.18
C VAL A 220 -28.00 2.95 8.41
N TYR A 221 -27.18 2.09 9.04
CA TYR A 221 -26.37 2.49 10.19
C TYR A 221 -25.42 3.65 9.85
N LEU A 222 -24.70 3.55 8.74
CA LEU A 222 -23.77 4.60 8.30
C LEU A 222 -24.48 5.93 8.05
N LEU A 223 -25.67 5.91 7.44
CA LEU A 223 -26.47 7.12 7.20
C LEU A 223 -27.00 7.72 8.50
N ASN A 224 -27.66 6.90 9.32
CA ASN A 224 -28.45 7.39 10.44
C ASN A 224 -27.60 7.70 11.67
N GLU A 225 -26.68 6.80 12.01
CA GLU A 225 -25.85 6.88 13.22
C GLU A 225 -24.57 7.66 12.99
N ASN A 226 -23.92 7.47 11.83
CA ASN A 226 -22.62 8.08 11.56
C ASN A 226 -22.67 9.29 10.61
N LYS A 227 -23.82 9.59 10.00
CA LYS A 227 -23.99 10.64 8.98
C LYS A 227 -23.01 10.51 7.82
N ILE A 228 -22.81 9.28 7.35
CA ILE A 228 -21.90 8.91 6.25
C ILE A 228 -22.72 8.45 5.04
N ASN A 229 -22.52 9.18 3.95
CA ASN A 229 -22.98 8.76 2.64
C ASN A 229 -22.13 7.56 2.16
N SER A 230 -22.75 6.58 1.52
CA SER A 230 -22.14 5.28 1.22
C SER A 230 -22.56 4.79 -0.15
N CYS A 231 -21.63 4.18 -0.88
CA CYS A 231 -21.89 3.55 -2.16
C CYS A 231 -21.00 2.30 -2.33
N GLY A 232 -21.60 1.19 -2.75
CA GLY A 232 -20.85 -0.04 -2.92
C GLY A 232 -21.52 -1.04 -3.84
N THR A 233 -20.71 -1.95 -4.38
CA THR A 233 -21.25 -3.16 -5.02
C THR A 233 -21.85 -4.06 -3.96
N ILE A 234 -22.91 -4.80 -4.26
CA ILE A 234 -23.55 -5.72 -3.31
C ILE A 234 -23.83 -7.07 -3.96
N ARG A 235 -23.86 -8.13 -3.15
CA ARG A 235 -24.30 -9.45 -3.63
C ARG A 235 -25.83 -9.51 -3.63
N PRO A 236 -26.48 -10.01 -4.70
CA PRO A 236 -27.95 -10.03 -4.77
C PRO A 236 -28.59 -10.95 -3.72
N ASN A 237 -27.84 -11.90 -3.17
CA ASN A 237 -28.30 -12.79 -2.10
C ASN A 237 -28.08 -12.22 -0.68
N ARG A 238 -27.68 -10.95 -0.53
CA ARG A 238 -27.46 -10.36 0.79
C ARG A 238 -28.78 -10.16 1.53
N LYS A 239 -28.76 -10.36 2.85
CA LYS A 239 -29.94 -10.19 3.71
C LYS A 239 -30.50 -8.78 3.51
N HIS A 240 -31.83 -8.68 3.40
CA HIS A 240 -32.58 -7.44 3.16
C HIS A 240 -32.36 -6.75 1.80
N PHE A 241 -31.60 -7.35 0.87
CA PHE A 241 -31.53 -6.83 -0.50
C PHE A 241 -32.82 -7.20 -1.28
N PRO A 242 -33.45 -6.27 -2.02
CA PRO A 242 -34.70 -6.52 -2.73
C PRO A 242 -34.51 -7.57 -3.84
N LYS A 243 -35.11 -8.76 -3.65
CA LYS A 243 -34.94 -9.90 -4.56
C LYS A 243 -35.59 -9.67 -5.92
N ASP A 244 -36.62 -8.84 -6.00
CA ASP A 244 -37.31 -8.49 -7.23
C ASP A 244 -36.45 -7.66 -8.18
N VAL A 245 -35.47 -6.88 -7.68
CA VAL A 245 -34.42 -6.22 -8.51
C VAL A 245 -33.62 -7.24 -9.32
N SER A 246 -33.51 -8.48 -8.84
CA SER A 246 -32.75 -9.54 -9.50
C SER A 246 -33.57 -10.34 -10.51
N ARG A 247 -34.88 -10.09 -10.64
CA ARG A 247 -35.78 -10.82 -11.54
C ARG A 247 -35.74 -10.26 -12.96
N GLY A 248 -36.14 -11.07 -13.92
CA GLY A 248 -36.23 -10.68 -15.33
C GLY A 248 -34.89 -10.69 -16.08
N LYS A 249 -35.00 -10.71 -17.41
CA LYS A 249 -33.86 -10.53 -18.33
C LYS A 249 -33.72 -9.04 -18.62
N LEU A 250 -32.47 -8.57 -18.66
CA LEU A 250 -32.11 -7.22 -19.06
C LEU A 250 -31.23 -7.27 -20.31
N ASN A 251 -31.48 -6.37 -21.25
CA ASN A 251 -30.58 -6.07 -22.34
C ASN A 251 -29.41 -5.21 -21.83
N ARG A 252 -28.31 -5.19 -22.57
CA ARG A 252 -27.14 -4.39 -22.21
C ARG A 252 -27.51 -2.90 -22.18
N GLY A 253 -27.12 -2.20 -21.11
CA GLY A 253 -27.46 -0.81 -20.83
C GLY A 253 -28.68 -0.65 -19.92
N GLU A 254 -29.57 -1.66 -19.85
CA GLU A 254 -30.79 -1.55 -19.05
C GLU A 254 -30.51 -1.65 -17.55
N THR A 255 -31.40 -1.02 -16.77
CA THR A 255 -31.37 -1.02 -15.32
C THR A 255 -32.68 -1.51 -14.73
N THR A 256 -32.59 -2.11 -13.54
CA THR A 256 -33.73 -2.31 -12.65
C THR A 256 -33.39 -1.67 -11.32
N VAL A 257 -34.34 -0.93 -10.78
CA VAL A 257 -34.13 -0.10 -9.59
C VAL A 257 -35.24 -0.33 -8.58
N ARG A 258 -34.86 -0.35 -7.31
CA ARG A 258 -35.76 -0.07 -6.19
C ARG A 258 -35.13 0.99 -5.31
N PHE A 259 -35.95 1.91 -4.82
CA PHE A 259 -35.51 2.91 -3.86
C PHE A 259 -36.54 3.02 -2.75
N THR A 260 -36.08 3.49 -1.61
CA THR A 260 -36.87 3.90 -0.46
C THR A 260 -36.26 5.18 0.09
N ASN A 261 -36.81 5.73 1.17
CA ASN A 261 -36.30 6.96 1.77
C ASN A 261 -34.83 6.78 2.19
N GLY A 262 -33.92 7.45 1.49
CA GLY A 262 -32.49 7.43 1.77
C GLY A 262 -31.72 6.19 1.28
N MET A 263 -32.32 5.31 0.46
CA MET A 263 -31.61 4.14 -0.07
C MET A 263 -32.02 3.76 -1.48
N THR A 264 -31.04 3.37 -2.28
CA THR A 264 -31.17 2.95 -3.68
C THR A 264 -30.47 1.62 -3.90
N ALA A 265 -31.22 0.64 -4.42
CA ALA A 265 -30.72 -0.64 -4.91
C ALA A 265 -30.87 -0.69 -6.43
N LEU A 266 -29.77 -0.94 -7.13
CA LEU A 266 -29.73 -0.91 -8.60
C LEU A 266 -29.07 -2.17 -9.15
N ARG A 267 -29.68 -2.76 -10.17
CA ARG A 267 -29.08 -3.76 -11.07
C ARG A 267 -28.89 -3.10 -12.43
N TRP A 268 -27.69 -3.15 -12.97
CA TRP A 268 -27.38 -2.70 -14.32
C TRP A 268 -26.74 -3.82 -15.13
N LYS A 269 -27.10 -3.91 -16.40
CA LYS A 269 -26.57 -4.91 -17.32
C LYS A 269 -25.46 -4.31 -18.18
N ASP A 270 -24.20 -4.66 -17.90
CA ASP A 270 -23.13 -4.53 -18.90
C ASP A 270 -22.88 -5.89 -19.57
N LYS A 271 -21.63 -6.38 -19.64
CA LYS A 271 -21.34 -7.76 -20.04
C LYS A 271 -21.90 -8.77 -19.01
N ARG A 272 -21.96 -8.36 -17.74
CA ARG A 272 -22.53 -9.10 -16.62
C ARG A 272 -23.38 -8.15 -15.78
N ASP A 273 -24.22 -8.72 -14.95
CA ASP A 273 -25.05 -7.96 -14.03
C ASP A 273 -24.18 -7.35 -12.94
N VAL A 274 -24.34 -6.05 -12.73
CA VAL A 274 -23.71 -5.29 -11.66
C VAL A 274 -24.80 -4.85 -10.69
N PHE A 275 -24.65 -5.21 -9.42
CA PHE A 275 -25.57 -4.85 -8.35
C PHE A 275 -24.92 -3.81 -7.45
N MET A 276 -25.62 -2.71 -7.24
CA MET A 276 -25.18 -1.56 -6.46
C MET A 276 -26.13 -1.28 -5.31
N LEU A 277 -25.57 -0.79 -4.22
CA LEU A 277 -26.29 -0.21 -3.09
C LEU A 277 -25.73 1.19 -2.86
N SER A 278 -26.62 2.14 -2.58
CA SER A 278 -26.26 3.53 -2.30
C SER A 278 -27.26 4.15 -1.34
N ASN A 279 -26.81 5.05 -0.47
CA ASN A 279 -27.69 5.89 0.34
C ASN A 279 -27.66 7.39 -0.06
N MET A 280 -26.95 7.73 -1.15
CA MET A 280 -26.71 9.12 -1.55
C MET A 280 -27.09 9.45 -3.01
N HIS A 281 -27.50 8.45 -3.78
CA HIS A 281 -27.70 8.62 -5.22
C HIS A 281 -29.16 8.42 -5.61
N ASN A 282 -29.66 9.32 -6.46
CA ASN A 282 -30.93 9.15 -7.15
C ASN A 282 -30.75 8.19 -8.35
N PRO A 283 -31.49 7.08 -8.42
CA PRO A 283 -31.34 6.10 -9.48
C PRO A 283 -31.73 6.57 -10.88
N MET A 284 -32.46 7.68 -11.01
CA MET A 284 -32.90 8.21 -12.30
C MET A 284 -31.83 9.05 -13.01
N VAL A 285 -30.70 9.32 -12.34
CA VAL A 285 -29.60 10.10 -12.92
C VAL A 285 -28.69 9.18 -13.73
N ILE A 286 -28.58 9.49 -15.02
CA ILE A 286 -27.66 8.84 -15.96
C ILE A 286 -26.44 9.76 -16.12
N ALA A 287 -25.24 9.19 -16.26
CA ALA A 287 -24.04 9.96 -16.55
C ALA A 287 -24.09 10.58 -17.96
N ASP A 288 -23.22 11.56 -18.23
CA ASP A 288 -23.17 12.30 -19.50
C ASP A 288 -22.99 11.40 -20.75
N ASP A 289 -22.53 10.16 -20.58
CA ASP A 289 -22.38 9.15 -21.64
C ASP A 289 -23.69 8.40 -22.00
N GLN A 290 -24.83 8.81 -21.42
CA GLN A 290 -26.21 8.35 -21.64
C GLN A 290 -26.49 6.85 -21.52
N THR A 291 -25.51 6.02 -21.16
CA THR A 291 -25.66 4.55 -21.11
C THR A 291 -25.28 3.95 -19.77
N LYS A 292 -24.53 4.69 -18.95
CA LYS A 292 -24.05 4.23 -17.65
C LYS A 292 -24.71 5.00 -16.50
N PRO A 293 -25.31 4.30 -15.53
CA PRO A 293 -25.89 4.95 -14.35
C PRO A 293 -24.83 5.71 -13.54
N ASP A 294 -25.19 6.90 -13.05
CA ASP A 294 -24.28 7.77 -12.29
C ASP A 294 -23.67 7.04 -11.07
N ILE A 295 -24.48 6.23 -10.37
CA ILE A 295 -24.04 5.38 -9.25
C ILE A 295 -22.79 4.55 -9.61
N ILE A 296 -22.76 4.00 -10.82
CA ILE A 296 -21.67 3.14 -11.28
C ILE A 296 -20.45 3.97 -11.68
N THR A 297 -20.67 5.13 -12.30
CA THR A 297 -19.59 6.07 -12.65
C THR A 297 -18.92 6.61 -11.38
N CYS A 298 -19.71 7.07 -10.42
CA CYS A 298 -19.27 7.52 -9.11
C CYS A 298 -18.51 6.42 -8.35
N TYR A 299 -19.04 5.19 -8.32
CA TYR A 299 -18.35 4.07 -7.67
C TYR A 299 -16.97 3.78 -8.30
N ASN A 300 -16.90 3.66 -9.63
CA ASN A 300 -15.65 3.33 -10.33
C ASN A 300 -14.56 4.39 -10.14
N LYS A 301 -14.96 5.67 -10.02
CA LYS A 301 -14.03 6.77 -9.77
C LYS A 301 -13.37 6.66 -8.39
N ASN A 302 -14.09 6.20 -7.38
CA ASN A 302 -13.69 6.35 -5.98
C ASN A 302 -13.18 5.04 -5.32
N MET A 303 -13.61 3.86 -5.75
CA MET A 303 -13.26 2.61 -5.06
C MET A 303 -11.74 2.27 -5.12
N GLY A 304 -11.03 2.78 -6.14
CA GLY A 304 -9.62 2.42 -6.42
C GLY A 304 -8.57 3.00 -5.47
N TYR A 305 -8.95 3.76 -4.45
CA TYR A 305 -8.03 4.51 -3.58
C TYR A 305 -7.13 3.62 -2.72
N VAL A 306 -7.66 2.52 -2.17
CA VAL A 306 -6.86 1.57 -1.39
C VAL A 306 -5.86 0.83 -2.27
N ASP A 307 -6.27 0.41 -3.48
CA ASP A 307 -5.39 -0.23 -4.47
C ASP A 307 -4.30 0.71 -4.98
N LEU A 308 -4.61 2.00 -5.17
CA LEU A 308 -3.63 3.03 -5.48
C LEU A 308 -2.57 3.11 -4.38
N SER A 309 -3.01 3.20 -3.12
CA SER A 309 -2.11 3.28 -1.97
C SER A 309 -1.23 2.04 -1.81
N ASP A 310 -1.79 0.82 -1.93
CA ASP A 310 -1.00 -0.42 -1.87
C ASP A 310 0.03 -0.47 -3.01
N ARG A 311 -0.36 -0.07 -4.23
CA ARG A 311 0.56 -0.01 -5.37
C ARG A 311 1.73 0.93 -5.10
N MET A 312 1.47 2.14 -4.62
CA MET A 312 2.51 3.14 -4.36
C MET A 312 3.45 2.73 -3.22
N ALA A 313 2.91 2.14 -2.14
CA ALA A 313 3.70 1.68 -1.01
C ALA A 313 4.63 0.53 -1.40
N ASN A 314 4.19 -0.34 -2.31
CA ASN A 314 4.97 -1.50 -2.77
C ASN A 314 6.03 -1.18 -3.83
N SER A 315 6.11 0.05 -4.35
CA SER A 315 7.07 0.42 -5.41
C SER A 315 8.54 0.38 -4.96
N TYR A 316 8.79 0.55 -3.65
CA TYR A 316 10.15 0.61 -3.08
C TYR A 316 10.25 -0.22 -1.80
N THR A 317 9.52 -1.34 -1.73
CA THR A 317 9.40 -2.11 -0.50
C THR A 317 10.66 -2.91 -0.18
N PHE A 318 11.03 -2.93 1.10
CA PHE A 318 12.04 -3.85 1.60
C PHE A 318 11.54 -5.31 1.57
N GLY A 319 11.82 -5.99 0.46
CA GLY A 319 11.29 -7.31 0.10
C GLY A 319 11.89 -8.53 0.82
N ARG A 320 12.55 -8.41 1.98
CA ARG A 320 13.29 -9.54 2.56
C ARG A 320 12.41 -10.61 3.21
N ARG A 321 12.86 -11.87 3.07
CA ARG A 321 12.29 -13.03 3.77
C ARG A 321 12.67 -12.94 5.25
N THR A 322 11.68 -13.05 6.12
CA THR A 322 11.86 -13.10 7.57
C THR A 322 10.94 -14.14 8.17
N LEU A 323 11.37 -14.78 9.25
CA LEU A 323 10.55 -15.72 10.02
C LEU A 323 9.64 -15.00 11.04
N LYS A 324 9.97 -13.75 11.41
CA LYS A 324 9.21 -12.97 12.41
C LYS A 324 8.18 -12.08 11.73
N TRP A 325 6.90 -12.36 11.99
CA TRP A 325 5.77 -11.61 11.44
C TRP A 325 5.77 -10.14 11.86
N THR A 326 6.22 -9.82 13.08
CA THR A 326 6.29 -8.45 13.61
C THR A 326 7.19 -7.57 12.77
N LYS A 327 8.39 -8.05 12.42
CA LYS A 327 9.32 -7.33 11.54
C LYS A 327 8.72 -7.15 10.14
N LYS A 328 8.02 -8.15 9.63
CA LYS A 328 7.38 -8.06 8.31
C LYS A 328 6.30 -6.98 8.29
N LEU A 329 5.47 -6.93 9.33
CA LEU A 329 4.45 -5.89 9.47
C LEU A 329 5.10 -4.51 9.70
N PHE A 330 6.12 -4.40 10.54
CA PHE A 330 6.85 -3.16 10.77
C PHE A 330 7.41 -2.54 9.50
N PHE A 331 8.10 -3.31 8.65
CA PHE A 331 8.66 -2.77 7.42
C PHE A 331 7.58 -2.34 6.42
N HIS A 332 6.43 -3.02 6.40
CA HIS A 332 5.28 -2.54 5.63
C HIS A 332 4.71 -1.24 6.19
N LEU A 333 4.59 -1.13 7.51
CA LEU A 333 4.14 0.10 8.17
C LEU A 333 5.12 1.25 7.89
N LEU A 334 6.42 1.00 7.89
CA LEU A 334 7.44 1.97 7.51
C LEU A 334 7.26 2.47 6.07
N ASP A 335 7.05 1.57 5.11
CA ASP A 335 6.77 1.96 3.72
C ASP A 335 5.48 2.80 3.60
N LEU A 336 4.43 2.44 4.35
CA LEU A 336 3.21 3.23 4.44
C LEU A 336 3.45 4.61 5.07
N THR A 337 4.28 4.70 6.11
CA THR A 337 4.63 5.99 6.75
C THR A 337 5.35 6.90 5.76
N VAL A 338 6.33 6.36 5.02
CA VAL A 338 7.06 7.12 4.00
C VAL A 338 6.12 7.55 2.87
N LEU A 339 5.18 6.70 2.46
CA LEU A 339 4.17 7.06 1.46
C LEU A 339 3.26 8.18 1.95
N ASN A 340 2.70 8.07 3.16
CA ASN A 340 1.84 9.10 3.74
C ASN A 340 2.60 10.44 3.86
N ALA A 341 3.86 10.42 4.32
CA ALA A 341 4.71 11.60 4.40
C ALA A 341 5.00 12.21 3.00
N TYR A 342 5.25 11.37 2.00
CA TYR A 342 5.38 11.82 0.61
C TYR A 342 4.10 12.49 0.10
N ILE A 343 2.93 11.92 0.38
CA ILE A 343 1.65 12.50 -0.04
C ILE A 343 1.46 13.88 0.58
N LEU A 344 1.78 14.05 1.87
CA LEU A 344 1.77 15.37 2.50
C LEU A 344 2.73 16.35 1.81
N SER A 345 3.96 15.91 1.54
CA SER A 345 4.96 16.71 0.81
C SER A 345 4.46 17.13 -0.59
N LYS A 346 3.80 16.21 -1.30
CA LYS A 346 3.22 16.43 -2.63
C LYS A 346 2.08 17.45 -2.58
N ILE A 347 1.16 17.32 -1.63
CA ILE A 347 0.02 18.23 -1.44
C ILE A 347 0.50 19.63 -1.03
N SER A 348 1.54 19.70 -0.19
CA SER A 348 2.20 20.96 0.19
C SER A 348 3.13 21.53 -0.88
N ASN A 349 3.15 20.97 -2.10
CA ASN A 349 4.02 21.40 -3.20
C ASN A 349 5.54 21.41 -2.88
N ILE A 350 6.00 20.63 -1.89
CA ILE A 350 7.42 20.55 -1.51
C ILE A 350 8.18 19.62 -2.46
N GLU A 351 7.75 18.36 -2.60
CA GLU A 351 8.35 17.40 -3.52
C GLU A 351 7.26 16.54 -4.17
N LYS A 352 7.21 16.55 -5.51
CA LYS A 352 6.16 15.86 -6.29
C LYS A 352 6.60 14.48 -6.76
N ASN A 353 7.90 14.19 -6.77
CA ASN A 353 8.47 12.93 -7.19
C ASN A 353 8.78 12.02 -5.99
N HIS A 354 8.03 10.92 -5.88
CA HIS A 354 8.18 9.95 -4.79
C HIS A 354 9.60 9.40 -4.65
N LYS A 355 10.33 9.17 -5.76
CA LYS A 355 11.72 8.70 -5.72
C LYS A 355 12.63 9.73 -5.08
N VAL A 356 12.49 11.01 -5.48
CA VAL A 356 13.34 12.09 -4.97
C VAL A 356 13.08 12.31 -3.49
N PHE A 357 11.81 12.38 -3.08
CA PHE A 357 11.42 12.46 -1.66
C PHE A 357 12.08 11.37 -0.81
N ARG A 358 11.96 10.10 -1.24
CA ARG A 358 12.56 8.97 -0.54
C ARG A 358 14.08 9.08 -0.45
N MET A 359 14.75 9.45 -1.55
CA MET A 359 16.20 9.60 -1.55
C MET A 359 16.69 10.72 -0.61
N ASN A 360 15.94 11.82 -0.51
CA ASN A 360 16.25 12.89 0.45
C ASN A 360 16.06 12.42 1.90
N LEU A 361 14.93 11.77 2.20
CA LEU A 361 14.70 11.16 3.51
C LEU A 361 15.80 10.15 3.88
N ILE A 362 16.23 9.32 2.93
CA ILE A 362 17.32 8.37 3.16
C ILE A 362 18.60 9.12 3.56
N ARG A 363 19.00 10.17 2.82
CA ARG A 363 20.21 10.96 3.12
C ARG A 363 20.17 11.56 4.52
N GLU A 364 19.03 12.11 4.91
CA GLU A 364 18.81 12.66 6.25
C GLU A 364 18.94 11.58 7.33
N LEU A 365 18.32 10.41 7.14
CA LEU A 365 18.38 9.32 8.11
C LEU A 365 19.78 8.73 8.29
N ILE A 366 20.57 8.66 7.22
CA ILE A 366 21.95 8.15 7.31
C ILE A 366 22.96 9.23 7.70
N HIS A 367 22.52 10.48 7.92
CA HIS A 367 23.35 11.65 8.20
C HIS A 367 24.48 11.81 7.16
N TYR A 368 24.13 11.63 5.89
CA TYR A 368 25.09 11.75 4.79
C TYR A 368 25.23 13.21 4.39
N SER A 369 26.19 13.90 4.99
CA SER A 369 26.68 15.20 4.53
C SER A 369 27.60 14.99 3.33
N ASP A 370 27.27 15.64 2.21
CA ASP A 370 28.08 15.80 0.99
C ASP A 370 28.30 14.58 0.07
N LEU A 371 27.38 14.48 -0.89
CA LEU A 371 27.70 14.69 -2.31
C LEU A 371 26.55 15.54 -2.84
N GLN A 372 26.82 16.57 -3.65
CA GLN A 372 25.79 17.27 -4.42
C GLN A 372 24.79 16.22 -4.89
N ALA A 373 23.52 16.35 -4.47
CA ALA A 373 22.48 15.54 -5.07
C ALA A 373 22.70 15.66 -6.58
N PRO A 374 22.84 14.56 -7.34
CA PRO A 374 22.77 14.69 -8.78
C PRO A 374 21.44 15.38 -9.00
N THR A 375 21.48 16.64 -9.39
CA THR A 375 20.33 17.30 -9.96
C THR A 375 20.04 16.43 -11.15
N LEU A 376 19.01 15.58 -11.04
CA LEU A 376 18.20 15.23 -12.18
C LEU A 376 17.49 16.52 -12.56
N SER A 377 18.26 17.53 -12.99
CA SER A 377 17.72 18.55 -13.85
C SER A 377 17.00 17.77 -14.94
N PRO A 378 15.74 18.10 -15.26
CA PRO A 378 15.23 17.71 -16.56
C PRO A 378 16.33 18.15 -17.52
N SER A 379 16.86 17.24 -18.32
CA SER A 379 17.83 17.59 -19.35
C SER A 379 17.13 18.54 -20.33
N SER A 380 17.07 19.83 -19.97
CA SER A 380 16.79 20.95 -20.85
C SER A 380 18.00 21.26 -21.72
N ARG A 381 19.10 20.50 -21.56
CA ARG A 381 19.90 20.16 -22.73
C ARG A 381 19.01 19.32 -23.65
N LYS A 382 18.30 20.02 -24.55
CA LYS A 382 18.22 19.55 -25.93
C LYS A 382 19.63 19.04 -26.23
N LYS A 383 19.82 17.72 -26.25
CA LYS A 383 20.86 17.18 -27.11
C LYS A 383 20.43 17.70 -28.47
N GLN A 384 21.02 18.82 -28.92
CA GLN A 384 21.31 18.95 -30.33
C GLN A 384 22.17 17.73 -30.60
N CYS A 385 21.50 16.64 -30.96
CA CYS A 385 22.15 15.50 -31.48
C CYS A 385 22.85 16.04 -32.72
N LYS A 386 24.18 16.19 -32.64
CA LYS A 386 25.00 16.51 -33.82
C LYS A 386 24.89 15.42 -34.90
N TYR A 387 24.14 14.33 -34.64
CA TYR A 387 23.82 13.24 -35.55
C TYR A 387 22.38 12.71 -35.44
N LEU A 388 21.36 13.55 -35.21
CA LEU A 388 20.01 13.19 -35.65
C LEU A 388 19.87 13.69 -37.09
N CYS A 389 20.43 12.91 -38.02
CA CYS A 389 19.88 12.90 -39.36
C CYS A 389 18.42 12.48 -39.23
N SER A 390 17.55 13.47 -39.35
CA SER A 390 16.11 13.38 -39.45
C SER A 390 15.73 12.59 -40.70
N HIS A 391 15.67 11.26 -40.61
CA HIS A 391 15.06 10.44 -41.66
C HIS A 391 14.15 9.41 -41.01
N PHE A 392 12.97 9.87 -40.58
CA PHE A 392 11.84 8.97 -40.52
C PHE A 392 11.36 8.73 -41.95
N PRO A 393 11.19 7.47 -42.38
CA PRO A 393 10.80 7.17 -43.73
C PRO A 393 9.45 7.80 -44.05
N PHE A 394 9.41 8.62 -45.10
CA PHE A 394 8.17 9.20 -45.61
C PHE A 394 7.99 8.88 -47.08
N ASP A 395 6.74 8.68 -47.47
CA ASP A 395 6.40 8.22 -48.81
C ASP A 395 6.41 9.40 -49.79
N THR A 396 7.28 9.31 -50.80
CA THR A 396 7.37 10.28 -51.88
C THR A 396 6.64 9.73 -53.10
N LYS A 397 5.74 10.53 -53.69
CA LYS A 397 4.95 10.14 -54.88
C LYS A 397 5.81 9.76 -56.11
N LYS A 398 7.14 9.94 -56.07
CA LYS A 398 8.08 9.60 -57.14
C LYS A 398 9.13 8.61 -56.64
N ARG A 399 9.29 7.48 -57.33
CA ARG A 399 10.28 6.44 -56.98
C ARG A 399 11.72 6.97 -57.11
N ARG A 400 12.48 6.99 -56.01
CA ARG A 400 13.90 7.37 -55.98
C ARG A 400 14.79 6.16 -55.67
N ARG A 401 16.10 6.26 -56.00
CA ARG A 401 17.09 5.25 -55.63
C ARG A 401 17.55 5.49 -54.19
N CYS A 402 17.59 4.44 -53.38
CA CYS A 402 18.18 4.48 -52.06
C CYS A 402 19.69 4.76 -52.19
N ALA A 403 20.22 5.72 -51.41
CA ALA A 403 21.63 6.10 -51.45
C ALA A 403 22.56 4.91 -51.15
N VAL A 404 22.20 4.07 -50.17
CA VAL A 404 22.99 2.89 -49.77
C VAL A 404 22.97 1.80 -50.86
N CYS A 405 21.83 1.57 -51.52
CA CYS A 405 21.75 0.57 -52.59
C CYS A 405 22.47 1.04 -53.87
N SER A 406 22.37 2.33 -54.18
CA SER A 406 23.07 2.92 -55.34
C SER A 406 24.58 2.81 -55.20
N ALA A 407 25.12 3.01 -53.99
CA ALA A 407 26.54 2.85 -53.71
C ALA A 407 27.04 1.39 -53.88
N LYS A 408 26.13 0.41 -53.83
CA LYS A 408 26.43 -1.02 -54.03
C LYS A 408 26.13 -1.51 -55.45
N GLY A 409 25.85 -0.60 -56.41
CA GLY A 409 25.52 -0.96 -57.79
C GLY A 409 24.13 -1.60 -57.97
N LEU A 410 23.31 -1.64 -56.93
CA LEU A 410 21.98 -2.27 -56.96
C LEU A 410 20.93 -1.27 -57.44
N GLN A 411 20.19 -1.63 -58.50
CA GLN A 411 19.17 -0.76 -59.10
C GLN A 411 17.77 -0.87 -58.46
N ARG A 412 17.66 -0.84 -57.13
CA ARG A 412 16.35 -0.83 -56.45
C ARG A 412 15.85 0.60 -56.24
N ARG A 413 14.58 0.85 -56.61
CA ARG A 413 13.89 2.14 -56.41
C ARG A 413 12.72 1.98 -55.44
N SER A 414 12.60 2.91 -54.49
CA SER A 414 11.53 2.95 -53.48
C SER A 414 10.83 4.30 -53.53
N THR A 415 9.55 4.34 -53.17
CA THR A 415 8.82 5.60 -52.94
C THR A 415 9.08 6.12 -51.52
N VAL A 416 9.38 5.23 -50.58
CA VAL A 416 9.73 5.54 -49.18
C VAL A 416 11.22 5.80 -49.07
N ILE A 417 11.59 7.00 -48.58
CA ILE A 417 12.98 7.47 -48.41
C ILE A 417 13.36 7.50 -46.95
#